data_AF-A0A0A9CPN6-F1
#
_entry.id   AF-A0A0A9CPN6-F1
#
_cell.length_a   1.000
_cell.length_b   1.000
_cell.length_c   1.000
_cell.angle_alpha   90.00
_cell.angle_beta   90.00
_cell.angle_gamma   90.00
#
_symmetry.space_group_name_H-M   'P 1'
#
loop_
_entity.id
_entity.type
_entity.pdbx_description
1 polymer ?
#
loop_
_entity_poly.entity_id
_entity_poly.type
_entity_poly.pdbx_seq_one_letter_code
_entity_poly.pdbx_strand_id
1 'polypeptide(L)'
;MDRAPPRGAPRDAVGQRWLAIFAFQAALSAAASVLHLAASPRRRHPLLGVPRGLLLSLHPLLSCTATGLLALALLLSASPHPRPPPLPRRALAASLLTAAGALCVGPAVPLLPDDAGWAAVAGLGFRGAVLGAVFAAHYFGRRRWLLQFPVVQRPLFYGLKMGLLPSGKRALKVSLQAFCLSFVLILFFPRQFRTGGSIGSQILTQIGIFIVTTGVSFCLEISHHFVQVVHTRRCSFAPPQSTAAAETNPTEFILETLEQSDPRSLIQYLAYQDLCVVSECNLEPWRRGAFFEESGETYKRTVTACLKPLEEFTSKIAEALEGFSSDKPELMSQQFKLFSAFDDSQICTWCARTLAGLTARSLQEDRYGVAQLTGCNAAVMSTLLSALVAIEACLGKKTNLQPVHSLGPESIRWANFSTGRKGSGTVIASTQRGGLHKKAYTMADVLRTSVYQIVSAFVDDLRVNAKPSSLEKNWISEGRKPIYGSNAVLVQKLSLFIEYRAV
;
A
#
# COMPACT_ATOMS: atom_id res chain seq x y z
N MET A 1 -0.07 12.86 -37.91
CA MET A 1 0.56 11.52 -37.91
C MET A 1 0.50 11.00 -36.49
N ASP A 2 -0.40 10.05 -36.27
CA ASP A 2 -0.59 9.40 -34.98
C ASP A 2 0.71 8.72 -34.55
N ARG A 3 1.38 9.29 -33.54
CA ARG A 3 2.54 8.66 -32.92
C ARG A 3 2.02 7.41 -32.21
N ALA A 4 2.28 6.25 -32.81
CA ALA A 4 2.20 4.99 -32.09
C ALA A 4 3.07 5.12 -30.82
N PRO A 5 2.55 4.78 -29.63
CA PRO A 5 3.34 4.88 -28.42
C PRO A 5 4.57 3.97 -28.55
N PRO A 6 5.76 4.44 -28.13
CA PRO A 6 6.99 3.67 -28.27
C PRO A 6 6.85 2.31 -27.58
N ARG A 7 7.31 1.24 -28.24
CA ARG A 7 7.42 -0.11 -27.66
C ARG A 7 8.28 0.01 -26.39
N GLY A 8 7.72 -0.35 -25.23
CA GLY A 8 8.29 -0.11 -23.90
C GLY A 8 7.43 0.74 -22.96
N ALA A 9 6.20 1.08 -23.35
CA ALA A 9 5.24 1.90 -22.58
C ALA A 9 4.89 1.33 -21.18
N PRO A 10 4.39 2.17 -20.25
CA PRO A 10 3.90 1.74 -18.92
C PRO A 10 2.79 0.67 -18.94
N ARG A 11 2.12 0.48 -20.09
CA ARG A 11 1.22 -0.66 -20.35
C ARG A 11 1.93 -2.02 -20.27
N ASP A 12 3.21 -2.08 -20.64
CA ASP A 12 4.03 -3.29 -20.55
C ASP A 12 4.40 -3.62 -19.11
N ALA A 13 4.53 -2.63 -18.21
CA ALA A 13 4.85 -2.91 -16.80
C ALA A 13 3.70 -3.64 -16.08
N VAL A 14 2.46 -3.27 -16.36
CA VAL A 14 1.28 -3.98 -15.83
C VAL A 14 1.10 -5.32 -16.53
N GLY A 15 1.25 -5.37 -17.86
CA GLY A 15 1.22 -6.62 -18.63
C GLY A 15 2.29 -7.63 -18.18
N GLN A 16 3.52 -7.19 -17.91
CA GLN A 16 4.61 -8.01 -17.40
C GLN A 16 4.35 -8.53 -15.97
N ARG A 17 3.64 -7.77 -15.13
CA ARG A 17 3.22 -8.24 -13.81
C ARG A 17 2.19 -9.36 -13.93
N TRP A 18 1.23 -9.22 -14.83
CA TRP A 18 0.28 -10.29 -15.14
C TRP A 18 0.95 -11.50 -15.76
N LEU A 19 1.87 -11.30 -16.71
CA LEU A 19 2.69 -12.37 -17.27
C LEU A 19 3.51 -13.07 -16.19
N ALA A 20 4.07 -12.36 -15.21
CA ALA A 20 4.78 -12.96 -14.08
C ALA A 20 3.84 -13.78 -13.18
N ILE A 21 2.61 -13.32 -12.95
CA ILE A 21 1.58 -14.05 -12.20
C ILE A 21 1.18 -15.32 -12.96
N PHE A 22 0.90 -15.22 -14.26
CA PHE A 22 0.56 -16.35 -15.11
C PHE A 22 1.73 -17.32 -15.29
N ALA A 23 2.96 -16.83 -15.41
CA ALA A 23 4.17 -17.66 -15.49
C ALA A 23 4.44 -18.37 -14.16
N PHE A 24 4.24 -17.69 -13.02
CA PHE A 24 4.33 -18.33 -11.71
C PHE A 24 3.26 -19.38 -11.50
N GLN A 25 2.03 -19.11 -11.94
CA GLN A 25 0.94 -20.08 -11.96
C GLN A 25 1.26 -21.27 -12.87
N ALA A 26 1.80 -21.02 -14.07
CA ALA A 26 2.22 -22.06 -15.01
C ALA A 26 3.40 -22.88 -14.46
N ALA A 27 4.34 -22.26 -13.76
CA ALA A 27 5.46 -22.94 -13.11
C ALA A 27 4.99 -23.82 -11.95
N LEU A 28 4.05 -23.34 -11.13
CA LEU A 28 3.42 -24.12 -10.07
C LEU A 28 2.63 -25.31 -10.64
N SER A 29 1.87 -25.11 -11.71
CA SER A 29 1.11 -26.18 -12.36
C SER A 29 2.00 -27.16 -13.14
N ALA A 30 3.11 -26.69 -13.72
CA ALA A 30 4.10 -27.55 -14.36
C ALA A 30 4.88 -28.37 -13.32
N ALA A 31 5.34 -27.77 -12.23
CA ALA A 31 5.99 -28.48 -11.13
C ALA A 31 5.04 -29.53 -10.53
N ALA A 32 3.76 -29.20 -10.40
CA ALA A 32 2.71 -30.15 -10.02
C ALA A 32 2.59 -31.33 -10.99
N SER A 33 2.56 -31.03 -12.29
CA SER A 33 2.42 -32.03 -13.34
C SER A 33 3.67 -32.92 -13.46
N VAL A 34 4.87 -32.37 -13.23
CA VAL A 34 6.14 -33.11 -13.20
C VAL A 34 6.22 -34.00 -11.96
N LEU A 35 5.83 -33.49 -10.77
CA LEU A 35 5.70 -34.32 -9.58
C LEU A 35 4.69 -35.45 -9.80
N HIS A 36 3.58 -35.17 -10.47
CA HIS A 36 2.56 -36.16 -10.82
C HIS A 36 3.07 -37.20 -11.83
N LEU A 37 3.83 -36.79 -12.86
CA LEU A 37 4.39 -37.67 -13.89
C LEU A 37 5.53 -38.53 -13.34
N ALA A 38 6.44 -37.95 -12.55
CA ALA A 38 7.51 -38.66 -11.84
C ALA A 38 6.95 -39.68 -10.82
N ALA A 39 5.75 -39.41 -10.30
CA ALA A 39 4.99 -40.27 -9.43
C ALA A 39 4.02 -41.23 -10.15
N SER A 40 3.82 -41.06 -11.46
CA SER A 40 2.87 -41.85 -12.24
C SER A 40 3.45 -43.24 -12.53
N PRO A 41 2.62 -44.29 -12.60
CA PRO A 41 3.04 -45.66 -12.42
C PRO A 41 3.58 -46.30 -13.71
N ARG A 42 4.57 -45.68 -14.38
CA ARG A 42 5.16 -46.25 -15.60
C ARG A 42 6.55 -46.85 -15.47
N ARG A 43 7.24 -46.72 -14.33
CA ARG A 43 8.44 -47.55 -14.04
C ARG A 43 8.43 -48.04 -12.59
N ARG A 44 8.20 -49.34 -12.44
CA ARG A 44 8.49 -50.11 -11.23
C ARG A 44 9.97 -49.92 -10.87
N HIS A 45 10.26 -49.46 -9.66
CA HIS A 45 11.48 -49.83 -8.96
C HIS A 45 11.13 -50.19 -7.51
N PRO A 46 11.45 -51.41 -7.04
CA PRO A 46 10.91 -51.98 -5.81
C PRO A 46 11.61 -51.51 -4.52
N LEU A 47 12.37 -50.42 -4.55
CA LEU A 47 13.27 -50.04 -3.44
C LEU A 47 13.06 -48.64 -2.84
N LEU A 48 12.09 -47.87 -3.33
CA LEU A 48 11.73 -46.57 -2.75
C LEU A 48 10.23 -46.55 -2.43
N GLY A 49 9.90 -46.93 -1.20
CA GLY A 49 8.54 -46.96 -0.67
C GLY A 49 7.95 -45.57 -0.47
N VAL A 50 7.47 -44.94 -1.54
CA VAL A 50 6.58 -43.78 -1.42
C VAL A 50 5.13 -44.27 -1.57
N PRO A 51 4.27 -44.12 -0.55
CA PRO A 51 2.91 -44.65 -0.59
C PRO A 51 2.05 -43.94 -1.65
N ARG A 52 1.33 -44.73 -2.48
CA ARG A 52 0.42 -44.28 -3.56
C ARG A 52 -0.56 -43.17 -3.16
N GLY A 53 -0.99 -43.13 -1.89
CA GLY A 53 -1.92 -42.12 -1.37
C GLY A 53 -1.36 -40.71 -1.30
N LEU A 54 -0.04 -40.55 -1.10
CA LEU A 54 0.62 -39.25 -0.94
C LEU A 54 0.76 -38.47 -2.27
N LEU A 55 0.64 -39.17 -3.40
CA LEU A 55 0.87 -38.64 -4.73
C LEU A 55 -0.45 -38.19 -5.41
N LEU A 56 -1.54 -38.93 -5.17
CA LEU A 56 -2.91 -38.51 -5.53
C LEU A 56 -3.39 -37.30 -4.69
N SER A 57 -2.83 -37.10 -3.48
CA SER A 57 -3.13 -35.94 -2.63
C SER A 57 -2.58 -34.60 -3.11
N LEU A 58 -1.64 -34.58 -4.06
CA LEU A 58 -1.01 -33.33 -4.53
C LEU A 58 -1.84 -32.61 -5.60
N HIS A 59 -2.57 -33.35 -6.43
CA HIS A 59 -3.33 -32.79 -7.57
C HIS A 59 -4.46 -31.83 -7.16
N PRO A 60 -5.28 -32.11 -6.13
CA PRO A 60 -6.35 -31.20 -5.70
C PRO A 60 -5.80 -30.01 -4.88
N LEU A 61 -4.68 -30.20 -4.19
CA LEU A 61 -3.93 -29.13 -3.53
C LEU A 61 -3.50 -28.08 -4.56
N LEU A 62 -3.02 -28.53 -5.72
CA LEU A 62 -2.46 -27.68 -6.78
C LEU A 62 -3.54 -27.03 -7.66
N SER A 63 -4.67 -27.70 -7.95
CA SER A 63 -5.83 -27.06 -8.60
C SER A 63 -6.49 -26.00 -7.71
N CYS A 64 -6.49 -26.21 -6.39
CA CYS A 64 -6.92 -25.25 -5.38
C CYS A 64 -5.96 -24.06 -5.26
N THR A 65 -4.64 -24.27 -5.42
CA THR A 65 -3.68 -23.14 -5.53
C THR A 65 -3.92 -22.30 -6.80
N ALA A 66 -4.20 -22.94 -7.93
CA ALA A 66 -4.40 -22.26 -9.21
C ALA A 66 -5.71 -21.43 -9.24
N THR A 67 -6.80 -21.99 -8.71
CA THR A 67 -8.10 -21.29 -8.58
C THR A 67 -8.05 -20.18 -7.52
N GLY A 68 -7.34 -20.39 -6.41
CA GLY A 68 -7.09 -19.35 -5.41
C GLY A 68 -6.18 -18.22 -5.90
N LEU A 69 -5.14 -18.53 -6.67
CA LEU A 69 -4.27 -17.54 -7.33
C LEU A 69 -5.06 -16.67 -8.31
N LEU A 70 -5.91 -17.29 -9.13
CA LEU A 70 -6.78 -16.57 -10.08
C LEU A 70 -7.75 -15.64 -9.33
N ALA A 71 -8.38 -16.12 -8.26
CA ALA A 71 -9.26 -15.31 -7.42
C ALA A 71 -8.53 -14.13 -6.76
N LEU A 72 -7.31 -14.36 -6.27
CA LEU A 72 -6.46 -13.33 -5.67
C LEU A 72 -6.01 -12.29 -6.70
N ALA A 73 -5.63 -12.72 -7.90
CA ALA A 73 -5.23 -11.83 -8.99
C ALA A 73 -6.40 -10.98 -9.51
N LEU A 74 -7.61 -11.57 -9.61
CA LEU A 74 -8.85 -10.84 -9.95
C LEU A 74 -9.27 -9.83 -8.87
N LEU A 75 -8.96 -10.08 -7.59
CA LEU A 75 -9.25 -9.17 -6.49
C LEU A 75 -8.23 -8.03 -6.36
N LEU A 76 -6.94 -8.32 -6.50
CA LEU A 76 -5.84 -7.36 -6.31
C LEU A 76 -5.62 -6.45 -7.53
N SER A 77 -6.19 -6.83 -8.68
CA SER A 77 -6.22 -6.00 -9.89
C SER A 77 -7.28 -4.89 -9.87
N ALA A 78 -8.26 -5.01 -8.98
CA ALA A 78 -9.34 -4.04 -8.81
C ALA A 78 -8.90 -2.91 -7.86
N SER A 79 -7.99 -2.09 -8.35
CA SER A 79 -7.64 -0.75 -7.85
C SER A 79 -6.76 -0.67 -6.58
N PRO A 80 -5.75 0.23 -6.54
CA PRO A 80 -5.00 0.57 -5.33
C PRO A 80 -5.86 1.33 -4.29
N HIS A 81 -7.11 1.64 -4.60
CA HIS A 81 -7.97 2.45 -3.75
C HIS A 81 -8.58 1.67 -2.57
N PRO A 82 -8.91 2.37 -1.46
CA PRO A 82 -9.69 1.82 -0.36
C PRO A 82 -11.14 1.46 -0.74
N ARG A 83 -11.55 1.72 -2.00
CA ARG A 83 -12.90 1.42 -2.48
C ARG A 83 -13.11 -0.09 -2.55
N PRO A 84 -14.25 -0.58 -2.05
CA PRO A 84 -14.58 -1.99 -2.16
C PRO A 84 -14.60 -2.40 -3.65
N PRO A 85 -13.94 -3.50 -4.05
CA PRO A 85 -14.19 -4.06 -5.38
C PRO A 85 -15.69 -4.31 -5.55
N PRO A 86 -16.23 -4.17 -6.78
CA PRO A 86 -17.67 -4.29 -7.01
C PRO A 86 -18.19 -5.61 -6.44
N LEU A 87 -19.37 -5.56 -5.80
CA LEU A 87 -20.05 -6.71 -5.19
C LEU A 87 -19.99 -8.00 -6.03
N PRO A 88 -20.23 -8.00 -7.36
CA PRO A 88 -20.13 -9.20 -8.18
C PRO A 88 -18.72 -9.82 -8.18
N ARG A 89 -17.65 -9.03 -8.12
CA ARG A 89 -16.27 -9.55 -8.05
C ARG A 89 -15.92 -10.11 -6.68
N ARG A 90 -16.46 -9.53 -5.61
CA ARG A 90 -16.32 -10.07 -4.24
C ARG A 90 -17.03 -11.41 -4.12
N ALA A 91 -18.26 -11.49 -4.65
CA ALA A 91 -19.02 -12.72 -4.70
C ALA A 91 -18.31 -13.79 -5.54
N LEU A 92 -17.76 -13.42 -6.70
CA LEU A 92 -17.01 -14.33 -7.57
C LEU A 92 -15.70 -14.82 -6.94
N ALA A 93 -14.97 -13.95 -6.24
CA ALA A 93 -13.75 -14.39 -5.57
C ALA A 93 -14.05 -15.21 -4.29
N ALA A 94 -15.13 -14.90 -3.57
CA ALA A 94 -15.61 -15.73 -2.48
C ALA A 94 -16.04 -17.11 -3.00
N SER A 95 -16.76 -17.18 -4.11
CA SER A 95 -17.20 -18.44 -4.71
C SER A 95 -16.01 -19.27 -5.21
N LEU A 96 -15.00 -18.64 -5.81
CA LEU A 96 -13.76 -19.31 -6.21
C LEU A 96 -12.96 -19.83 -5.00
N LEU A 97 -12.90 -19.08 -3.88
CA LEU A 97 -12.25 -19.54 -2.65
C LEU A 97 -13.01 -20.69 -1.97
N THR A 98 -14.35 -20.67 -2.02
CA THR A 98 -15.17 -21.80 -1.52
C THR A 98 -15.03 -23.04 -2.40
N ALA A 99 -14.97 -22.86 -3.73
CA ALA A 99 -14.74 -23.95 -4.68
C ALA A 99 -13.34 -24.54 -4.52
N ALA A 100 -12.34 -23.69 -4.31
CA ALA A 100 -10.98 -24.11 -3.96
C ALA A 100 -11.00 -24.96 -2.68
N GLY A 101 -11.65 -24.48 -1.61
CA GLY A 101 -11.81 -25.24 -0.35
C GLY A 101 -12.45 -26.63 -0.53
N ALA A 102 -13.49 -26.75 -1.36
CA ALA A 102 -14.15 -28.03 -1.66
C ALA A 102 -13.24 -28.99 -2.41
N LEU A 103 -12.52 -28.51 -3.43
CA LEU A 103 -11.56 -29.30 -4.21
C LEU A 103 -10.36 -29.75 -3.37
N CYS A 104 -9.99 -28.93 -2.39
CA CYS A 104 -8.83 -29.13 -1.54
C CYS A 104 -8.91 -30.35 -0.62
N VAL A 105 -10.07 -30.99 -0.43
CA VAL A 105 -10.23 -32.18 0.45
C VAL A 105 -10.28 -33.51 -0.32
N GLY A 106 -10.27 -33.46 -1.66
CA GLY A 106 -9.99 -34.61 -2.53
C GLY A 106 -8.78 -35.48 -2.12
N PRO A 107 -7.68 -34.90 -1.58
CA PRO A 107 -6.53 -35.63 -1.05
C PRO A 107 -6.83 -36.58 0.12
N ALA A 108 -7.91 -36.33 0.86
CA ALA A 108 -8.31 -37.12 2.01
C ALA A 108 -9.33 -38.21 1.64
N VAL A 109 -9.75 -38.30 0.37
CA VAL A 109 -10.64 -39.37 -0.13
C VAL A 109 -10.03 -40.77 0.01
N PRO A 110 -8.72 -41.00 -0.26
CA PRO A 110 -8.09 -42.30 -0.03
C PRO A 110 -7.95 -42.70 1.45
N LEU A 111 -8.20 -41.76 2.38
CA LEU A 111 -8.23 -42.02 3.83
C LEU A 111 -9.62 -42.45 4.32
N LEU A 112 -10.61 -42.48 3.42
CA LEU A 112 -11.93 -43.04 3.71
C LEU A 112 -11.85 -44.57 3.68
N PRO A 113 -12.65 -45.27 4.51
CA PRO A 113 -12.80 -46.73 4.38
C PRO A 113 -13.24 -47.11 2.97
N ASP A 114 -12.82 -48.28 2.47
CA ASP A 114 -13.20 -48.78 1.14
C ASP A 114 -14.73 -48.90 0.96
N ASP A 115 -15.48 -49.02 2.07
CA ASP A 115 -16.95 -49.09 2.10
C ASP A 115 -17.64 -47.71 2.19
N ALA A 116 -16.90 -46.61 2.06
CA ALA A 116 -17.44 -45.26 2.18
C ALA A 116 -18.32 -44.90 0.96
N GLY A 117 -19.64 -44.85 1.17
CA GLY A 117 -20.57 -44.39 0.15
C GLY A 117 -20.40 -42.92 -0.26
N TRP A 118 -20.98 -42.54 -1.39
CA TRP A 118 -20.95 -41.17 -1.95
C TRP A 118 -21.36 -40.06 -0.96
N ALA A 119 -22.20 -40.39 0.04
CA ALA A 119 -22.57 -39.47 1.12
C ALA A 119 -21.38 -39.03 1.98
N ALA A 120 -20.41 -39.91 2.24
CA ALA A 120 -19.20 -39.57 3.00
C ALA A 120 -18.26 -38.68 2.18
N VAL A 121 -18.17 -38.91 0.87
CA VAL A 121 -17.42 -38.06 -0.07
C VAL A 121 -18.05 -36.66 -0.15
N ALA A 122 -19.39 -36.59 -0.24
CA ALA A 122 -20.13 -35.33 -0.23
C ALA A 122 -19.95 -34.57 1.10
N GLY A 123 -19.99 -35.28 2.24
CA GLY A 123 -19.73 -34.69 3.55
C GLY A 123 -18.31 -34.13 3.68
N LEU A 124 -17.32 -34.84 3.13
CA LEU A 124 -15.93 -34.39 3.10
C LEU A 124 -15.75 -33.14 2.21
N GLY A 125 -16.40 -33.12 1.04
CA GLY A 125 -16.43 -31.95 0.14
C GLY A 125 -17.12 -30.73 0.77
N PHE A 126 -18.24 -30.92 1.47
CA PHE A 126 -18.93 -29.86 2.21
C PHE A 126 -18.06 -29.27 3.31
N ARG A 127 -17.35 -30.12 4.08
CA ARG A 127 -16.40 -29.66 5.09
C ARG A 127 -15.30 -28.82 4.43
N GLY A 128 -14.78 -29.23 3.28
CA GLY A 128 -13.88 -28.42 2.46
C GLY A 128 -14.44 -27.05 2.07
N ALA A 129 -15.70 -27.00 1.61
CA ALA A 129 -16.36 -25.77 1.24
C ALA A 129 -16.51 -24.80 2.42
N VAL A 130 -16.87 -25.29 3.61
CA VAL A 130 -16.95 -24.48 4.83
C VAL A 130 -15.58 -23.91 5.20
N LEU A 131 -14.53 -24.72 5.07
CA LEU A 131 -13.16 -24.28 5.34
C LEU A 131 -12.70 -23.18 4.36
N GLY A 132 -13.04 -23.31 3.07
CA GLY A 132 -12.84 -22.26 2.07
C GLY A 132 -13.62 -20.97 2.39
N ALA A 133 -14.85 -21.10 2.90
CA ALA A 133 -15.66 -19.96 3.32
C ALA A 133 -15.06 -19.21 4.52
N VAL A 134 -14.50 -19.94 5.50
CA VAL A 134 -13.78 -19.35 6.64
C VAL A 134 -12.55 -18.59 6.17
N PHE A 135 -11.78 -19.16 5.23
CA PHE A 135 -10.64 -18.47 4.64
C PHE A 135 -11.07 -17.19 3.92
N ALA A 136 -12.13 -17.24 3.11
CA ALA A 136 -12.69 -16.08 2.43
C ALA A 136 -13.15 -15.01 3.45
N ALA A 137 -13.91 -15.40 4.48
CA ALA A 137 -14.36 -14.50 5.53
C ALA A 137 -13.19 -13.85 6.28
N HIS A 138 -12.12 -14.61 6.56
CA HIS A 138 -10.89 -14.09 7.16
C HIS A 138 -10.19 -13.08 6.23
N TYR A 139 -10.07 -13.42 4.95
CA TYR A 139 -9.44 -12.59 3.93
C TYR A 139 -10.17 -11.26 3.74
N PHE A 140 -11.51 -11.31 3.60
CA PHE A 140 -12.34 -10.13 3.44
C PHE A 140 -12.50 -9.34 4.75
N GLY A 141 -12.74 -10.00 5.88
CA GLY A 141 -12.88 -9.32 7.17
C GLY A 141 -11.64 -8.49 7.55
N ARG A 142 -10.45 -8.93 7.15
CA ARG A 142 -9.17 -8.23 7.38
C ARG A 142 -8.80 -7.22 6.28
N ARG A 143 -9.66 -6.99 5.29
CA ARG A 143 -9.43 -6.08 4.15
C ARG A 143 -8.14 -6.40 3.37
N ARG A 144 -7.80 -7.69 3.22
CA ARG A 144 -6.52 -8.13 2.60
C ARG A 144 -6.49 -8.00 1.08
N TRP A 145 -7.61 -7.60 0.48
CA TRP A 145 -7.67 -7.14 -0.92
C TRP A 145 -7.01 -5.78 -1.13
N LEU A 146 -6.72 -5.02 -0.06
CA LEU A 146 -5.97 -3.78 -0.16
C LEU A 146 -4.48 -4.09 -0.23
N LEU A 147 -3.84 -3.66 -1.31
CA LEU A 147 -2.38 -3.69 -1.43
C LEU A 147 -1.77 -2.81 -0.34
N GLN A 148 -1.03 -3.40 0.59
CA GLN A 148 -0.26 -2.62 1.56
C GLN A 148 1.00 -2.12 0.86
N PHE A 149 0.99 -0.83 0.52
CA PHE A 149 2.17 -0.11 0.04
C PHE A 149 2.84 0.65 1.19
N PRO A 150 4.18 0.78 1.22
CA PRO A 150 5.16 0.02 0.46
C PRO A 150 5.48 -1.32 1.16
N VAL A 151 5.39 -2.45 0.46
CA VAL A 151 6.19 -3.61 0.86
C VAL A 151 7.61 -3.29 0.41
N VAL A 152 8.45 -2.95 1.39
CA VAL A 152 9.91 -2.80 1.36
C VAL A 152 10.47 -2.99 -0.05
N GLN A 153 10.84 -1.90 -0.73
CA GLN A 153 11.39 -1.88 -2.09
C GLN A 153 12.74 -2.62 -2.17
N ARG A 154 12.68 -3.95 -2.12
CA ARG A 154 13.82 -4.86 -2.16
C ARG A 154 13.72 -5.74 -3.42
N PRO A 155 14.84 -6.31 -3.88
CA PRO A 155 14.81 -7.31 -4.95
C PRO A 155 13.83 -8.44 -4.63
N LEU A 156 13.19 -9.00 -5.67
CA LEU A 156 12.10 -9.98 -5.56
C LEU A 156 12.42 -11.12 -4.58
N PHE A 157 13.64 -11.64 -4.63
CA PHE A 157 14.09 -12.72 -3.75
C PHE A 157 13.98 -12.35 -2.26
N TYR A 158 14.48 -11.17 -1.88
CA TYR A 158 14.42 -10.69 -0.50
C TYR A 158 12.98 -10.34 -0.08
N GLY A 159 12.20 -9.76 -0.99
CA GLY A 159 10.78 -9.49 -0.76
C GLY A 159 10.01 -10.78 -0.46
N LEU A 160 10.23 -11.83 -1.25
CA LEU A 160 9.59 -13.14 -1.07
C LEU A 160 10.06 -13.83 0.22
N LYS A 161 11.37 -13.83 0.48
CA LYS A 161 11.97 -14.46 1.67
C LYS A 161 11.38 -13.92 2.98
N MET A 162 11.16 -12.61 3.05
CA MET A 162 10.60 -11.97 4.25
C MET A 162 9.13 -12.36 4.52
N GLY A 163 8.39 -12.78 3.49
CA GLY A 163 6.99 -13.20 3.64
C GLY A 163 6.82 -14.65 4.05
N LEU A 164 7.84 -15.51 3.88
CA LEU A 164 7.70 -16.96 4.07
C LEU A 164 7.28 -17.32 5.50
N LEU A 165 8.01 -16.82 6.50
CA LEU A 165 7.73 -17.11 7.91
C LEU A 165 6.41 -16.48 8.40
N PRO A 166 6.10 -15.20 8.11
CA PRO A 166 4.79 -14.62 8.41
C PRO A 166 3.63 -15.37 7.74
N SER A 167 3.76 -15.76 6.47
CA SER A 167 2.75 -16.53 5.75
C SER A 167 2.54 -17.90 6.37
N GLY A 168 3.61 -18.59 6.79
CA GLY A 168 3.52 -19.84 7.55
C GLY A 168 2.76 -19.70 8.86
N LYS A 169 3.09 -18.69 9.68
CA LYS A 169 2.39 -18.42 10.95
C LYS A 169 0.90 -18.11 10.74
N ARG A 170 0.56 -17.35 9.68
CA ARG A 170 -0.84 -17.02 9.35
C ARG A 170 -1.61 -18.24 8.85
N ALA A 171 -1.02 -19.01 7.95
CA ALA A 171 -1.60 -20.25 7.46
C ALA A 171 -1.93 -21.19 8.62
N LEU A 172 -0.96 -21.43 9.52
CA LEU A 172 -1.17 -22.27 10.70
C LEU A 172 -2.32 -21.76 11.59
N LYS A 173 -2.41 -20.43 11.80
CA LYS A 173 -3.48 -19.82 12.59
C LYS A 173 -4.86 -20.03 11.96
N VAL A 174 -4.99 -19.81 10.66
CA VAL A 174 -6.25 -20.02 9.93
C VAL A 174 -6.62 -21.51 9.93
N SER A 175 -5.64 -22.39 9.73
CA SER A 175 -5.83 -23.84 9.78
C SER A 175 -6.24 -24.35 11.15
N LEU A 176 -5.74 -23.75 12.24
CA LEU A 176 -6.19 -24.09 13.59
C LEU A 176 -7.66 -23.69 13.82
N GLN A 177 -8.06 -22.50 13.35
CA GLN A 177 -9.46 -22.05 13.42
C GLN A 177 -10.38 -22.96 12.59
N ALA A 178 -9.95 -23.29 11.37
CA ALA A 178 -10.58 -24.24 10.48
C ALA A 178 -10.72 -25.63 11.12
N PHE A 179 -9.69 -26.12 11.79
CA PHE A 179 -9.68 -27.40 12.48
C PHE A 179 -10.70 -27.46 13.63
N CYS A 180 -10.73 -26.43 14.48
CA CYS A 180 -11.73 -26.33 15.55
C CYS A 180 -13.15 -26.32 14.99
N LEU A 181 -13.40 -25.55 13.92
CA LEU A 181 -14.73 -25.51 13.28
C LEU A 181 -15.09 -26.86 12.64
N SER A 182 -14.11 -27.52 12.02
CA SER A 182 -14.26 -28.84 11.43
C SER A 182 -14.62 -29.90 12.48
N PHE A 183 -14.06 -29.81 13.68
CA PHE A 183 -14.40 -30.69 14.81
C PHE A 183 -15.84 -30.45 15.29
N VAL A 184 -16.23 -29.19 15.44
CA VAL A 184 -17.61 -28.81 15.80
C VAL A 184 -18.61 -29.35 14.77
N LEU A 185 -18.31 -29.22 13.47
CA LEU A 185 -19.16 -29.75 12.41
C LEU A 185 -19.41 -31.25 12.54
N ILE A 186 -18.42 -32.06 12.93
CA ILE A 186 -18.60 -33.51 13.12
C ILE A 186 -19.67 -33.81 14.18
N LEU A 187 -19.80 -32.96 15.19
CA LEU A 187 -20.79 -33.15 16.27
C LEU A 187 -22.22 -32.89 15.78
N PHE A 188 -22.39 -32.02 14.79
CA PHE A 188 -23.71 -31.65 14.24
C PHE A 188 -24.09 -32.43 12.98
N PHE A 189 -23.14 -33.08 12.31
CA PHE A 189 -23.40 -33.80 11.06
C PHE A 189 -24.19 -35.11 11.28
N PRO A 190 -25.26 -35.37 10.50
CA PRO A 190 -25.95 -36.66 10.54
C PRO A 190 -24.98 -37.82 10.29
N ARG A 191 -25.19 -38.97 10.97
CA ARG A 191 -24.27 -40.15 10.92
C ARG A 191 -23.93 -40.60 9.49
N GLN A 192 -24.84 -40.44 8.54
CA GLN A 192 -24.67 -40.75 7.12
C GLN A 192 -23.60 -39.91 6.37
N PHE A 193 -23.27 -38.73 6.87
CA PHE A 193 -22.22 -37.85 6.34
C PHE A 193 -20.91 -37.94 7.13
N ARG A 194 -20.90 -38.70 8.24
CA ARG A 194 -19.71 -38.93 9.06
C ARG A 194 -18.87 -40.02 8.40
N THR A 195 -17.56 -39.84 8.43
CA THR A 195 -16.61 -40.91 8.08
C THR A 195 -16.87 -42.10 9.02
N GLY A 196 -17.49 -43.16 8.49
CA GLY A 196 -17.65 -44.42 9.20
C GLY A 196 -16.28 -44.97 9.60
N GLY A 197 -16.21 -45.67 10.74
CA GLY A 197 -14.96 -46.28 11.21
C GLY A 197 -14.68 -46.08 12.69
N SER A 198 -13.58 -46.67 13.15
CA SER A 198 -13.11 -46.58 14.54
C SER A 198 -12.76 -45.15 14.93
N ILE A 199 -12.72 -44.87 16.24
CA ILE A 199 -12.27 -43.58 16.79
C ILE A 199 -10.87 -43.22 16.25
N GLY A 200 -9.98 -44.22 16.11
CA GLY A 200 -8.64 -44.04 15.53
C GLY A 200 -8.66 -43.59 14.07
N SER A 201 -9.54 -44.16 13.24
CA SER A 201 -9.72 -43.73 11.84
C SER A 201 -10.16 -42.27 11.75
N GLN A 202 -11.11 -41.85 12.61
CA GLN A 202 -11.57 -40.47 12.64
C GLN A 202 -10.50 -39.47 13.07
N ILE A 203 -9.65 -39.84 14.04
CA ILE A 203 -8.49 -39.05 14.44
C ILE A 203 -7.51 -38.90 13.26
N LEU A 204 -7.23 -39.99 12.54
CA LEU A 204 -6.34 -39.97 11.39
C LEU A 204 -6.89 -39.10 10.24
N THR A 205 -8.19 -39.17 9.98
CA THR A 205 -8.86 -38.29 8.99
C THR A 205 -8.79 -36.82 9.42
N GLN A 206 -8.93 -36.50 10.72
CA GLN A 206 -8.81 -35.12 11.20
C GLN A 206 -7.38 -34.58 11.08
N ILE A 207 -6.38 -35.39 11.39
CA ILE A 207 -4.96 -35.04 11.18
C ILE A 207 -4.70 -34.80 9.69
N GLY A 208 -5.22 -35.68 8.82
CA GLY A 208 -5.13 -35.51 7.36
C GLY A 208 -5.76 -34.20 6.87
N ILE A 209 -6.98 -33.88 7.32
CA ILE A 209 -7.65 -32.61 6.98
C ILE A 209 -6.83 -31.41 7.50
N PHE A 210 -6.26 -31.49 8.70
CA PHE A 210 -5.41 -30.42 9.23
C PHE A 210 -4.14 -30.18 8.39
N ILE A 211 -3.44 -31.26 8.01
CA ILE A 211 -2.24 -31.17 7.17
C ILE A 211 -2.58 -30.55 5.82
N VAL A 212 -3.64 -31.05 5.18
CA VAL A 212 -4.08 -30.59 3.86
C VAL A 212 -4.52 -29.12 3.91
N THR A 213 -5.36 -28.74 4.87
CA THR A 213 -5.80 -27.35 5.03
C THR A 213 -4.66 -26.38 5.35
N THR A 214 -3.64 -26.84 6.09
CA THR A 214 -2.43 -26.06 6.36
C THR A 214 -1.60 -25.85 5.10
N GLY A 215 -1.36 -26.89 4.31
CA GLY A 215 -0.65 -26.78 3.02
C GLY A 215 -1.35 -25.82 2.07
N VAL A 216 -2.67 -25.90 1.97
CA VAL A 216 -3.49 -25.06 1.11
C VAL A 216 -3.49 -23.61 1.56
N SER A 217 -3.72 -23.36 2.85
CA SER A 217 -3.69 -22.01 3.42
C SER A 217 -2.31 -21.39 3.22
N PHE A 218 -1.24 -22.17 3.37
CA PHE A 218 0.12 -21.72 3.12
C PHE A 218 0.34 -21.35 1.65
N CYS A 219 -0.13 -22.17 0.71
CA CYS A 219 -0.08 -21.85 -0.72
C CYS A 219 -0.84 -20.56 -1.06
N LEU A 220 -2.03 -20.36 -0.50
CA LEU A 220 -2.82 -19.13 -0.70
C LEU A 220 -2.13 -17.90 -0.08
N GLU A 221 -1.52 -18.04 1.10
CA GLU A 221 -0.78 -16.96 1.76
C GLU A 221 0.52 -16.60 1.04
N ILE A 222 1.26 -17.59 0.52
CA ILE A 222 2.43 -17.35 -0.34
C ILE A 222 2.00 -16.69 -1.64
N SER A 223 0.91 -17.16 -2.24
CA SER A 223 0.35 -16.60 -3.47
C SER A 223 -0.07 -15.15 -3.29
N HIS A 224 -0.75 -14.84 -2.18
CA HIS A 224 -1.08 -13.46 -1.79
C HIS A 224 0.18 -12.61 -1.63
N HIS A 225 1.18 -13.12 -0.91
CA HIS A 225 2.45 -12.41 -0.72
C HIS A 225 3.22 -12.21 -2.03
N PHE A 226 3.21 -13.19 -2.92
CA PHE A 226 3.84 -13.11 -4.24
C PHE A 226 3.17 -12.03 -5.08
N VAL A 227 1.83 -12.06 -5.20
CA VAL A 227 1.08 -11.02 -5.93
C VAL A 227 1.35 -9.66 -5.30
N GLN A 228 1.37 -9.56 -3.97
CA GLN A 228 1.70 -8.31 -3.28
C GLN A 228 3.11 -7.82 -3.66
N VAL A 229 4.15 -8.65 -3.57
CA VAL A 229 5.53 -8.30 -3.93
C VAL A 229 5.67 -7.91 -5.40
N VAL A 230 5.01 -8.62 -6.31
CA VAL A 230 5.04 -8.32 -7.75
C VAL A 230 4.35 -6.98 -8.05
N HIS A 231 3.19 -6.73 -7.42
CA HIS A 231 2.45 -5.48 -7.62
C HIS A 231 3.07 -4.27 -6.88
N THR A 232 3.86 -4.48 -5.83
CA THR A 232 4.59 -3.42 -5.12
C THR A 232 6.04 -3.27 -5.58
N ARG A 233 6.49 -4.06 -6.57
CA ARG A 233 7.83 -3.92 -7.14
C ARG A 233 8.00 -2.52 -7.72
N ARG A 234 9.16 -1.90 -7.46
CA ARG A 234 9.53 -0.62 -8.05
C ARG A 234 9.40 -0.70 -9.57
N CYS A 235 8.56 0.16 -10.13
CA CYS A 235 8.54 0.43 -11.56
C CYS A 235 9.46 1.62 -11.80
N SER A 236 10.47 1.44 -12.65
CA SER A 236 11.27 2.57 -13.13
C SER A 236 10.56 3.13 -14.35
N PHE A 237 10.08 4.37 -14.26
CA PHE A 237 9.54 5.10 -15.41
C PHE A 237 10.68 5.88 -16.07
N ALA A 238 11.63 5.12 -16.63
CA ALA A 238 12.75 5.68 -17.37
C ALA A 238 13.13 4.76 -18.53
N PRO A 239 13.64 5.33 -19.63
CA PRO A 239 14.18 4.54 -20.73
C PRO A 239 15.41 3.75 -20.26
N PRO A 240 15.72 2.59 -20.88
CA PRO A 240 16.93 1.84 -20.56
C PRO A 240 18.16 2.71 -20.83
N GLN A 241 19.16 2.66 -19.95
CA GLN A 241 20.38 3.49 -20.04
C GLN A 241 21.13 3.34 -21.37
N SER A 242 21.00 2.20 -22.03
CA SER A 242 21.64 1.92 -23.33
C SER A 242 20.92 2.55 -24.53
N THR A 243 19.91 3.40 -24.32
CA THR A 243 19.11 3.99 -25.39
C THR A 243 19.35 5.49 -25.49
N ALA A 244 19.29 6.04 -26.70
CA ALA A 244 19.42 7.48 -26.95
C ALA A 244 18.36 8.31 -26.19
N ALA A 245 17.22 7.71 -25.85
CA ALA A 245 16.19 8.34 -25.03
C ALA A 245 16.64 8.60 -23.58
N ALA A 246 17.56 7.81 -23.04
CA ALA A 246 18.10 8.01 -21.69
C ALA A 246 19.04 9.23 -21.61
N GLU A 247 19.68 9.58 -22.72
CA GLU A 247 20.54 10.76 -22.81
C GLU A 247 19.75 12.01 -23.15
N THR A 248 18.73 11.90 -24.00
CA THR A 248 17.99 13.06 -24.51
C THR A 248 16.81 13.47 -23.64
N ASN A 249 16.02 12.53 -23.10
CA ASN A 249 14.79 12.83 -22.36
C ASN A 249 14.47 11.75 -21.30
N PRO A 250 15.26 11.64 -20.22
CA PRO A 250 15.09 10.56 -19.22
C PRO A 250 13.87 10.76 -18.30
N THR A 251 13.34 11.97 -18.20
CA THR A 251 12.23 12.38 -17.31
C THR A 251 10.88 12.44 -18.02
N GLU A 252 10.84 12.47 -19.35
CA GLU A 252 9.59 12.67 -20.09
C GLU A 252 8.60 11.51 -19.86
N PHE A 253 9.08 10.27 -19.77
CA PHE A 253 8.21 9.11 -19.51
C PHE A 253 7.48 9.19 -18.17
N ILE A 254 8.14 9.68 -17.11
CA ILE A 254 7.51 9.79 -15.79
C ILE A 254 6.53 10.97 -15.76
N LEU A 255 6.86 12.08 -16.43
CA LEU A 255 6.01 13.26 -16.54
C LEU A 255 4.76 12.97 -17.38
N GLU A 256 4.92 12.37 -18.56
CA GLU A 256 3.83 11.94 -19.43
C GLU A 256 2.88 11.01 -18.69
N THR A 257 3.44 10.07 -17.91
CA THR A 257 2.63 9.17 -17.08
C THR A 257 1.85 9.92 -15.99
N LEU A 258 2.46 10.91 -15.33
CA LEU A 258 1.79 11.70 -14.28
C LEU A 258 0.67 12.58 -14.85
N GLU A 259 0.85 13.13 -16.05
CA GLU A 259 -0.07 14.07 -16.71
C GLU A 259 -1.20 13.37 -17.47
N GLN A 260 -0.91 12.26 -18.18
CA GLN A 260 -1.88 11.59 -19.05
C GLN A 260 -2.62 10.41 -18.40
N SER A 261 -2.16 9.91 -17.25
CA SER A 261 -2.82 8.76 -16.61
C SER A 261 -4.15 9.14 -15.96
N ASP A 262 -5.09 8.19 -15.95
CA ASP A 262 -6.36 8.37 -15.26
C ASP A 262 -6.11 8.69 -13.78
N PRO A 263 -6.83 9.68 -13.21
CA PRO A 263 -6.66 10.06 -11.82
C PRO A 263 -6.94 8.87 -10.92
N ARG A 264 -6.02 8.63 -9.98
CA ARG A 264 -6.04 7.53 -9.01
C ARG A 264 -5.89 6.13 -9.63
N SER A 265 -5.38 6.02 -10.86
CA SER A 265 -4.98 4.74 -11.45
C SER A 265 -3.76 4.14 -10.73
N LEU A 266 -3.59 2.81 -10.82
CA LEU A 266 -2.41 2.13 -10.28
C LEU A 266 -1.12 2.68 -10.89
N ILE A 267 -1.15 3.01 -12.18
CA ILE A 267 0.00 3.53 -12.92
C ILE A 267 0.42 4.89 -12.34
N GLN A 268 -0.55 5.77 -12.06
CA GLN A 268 -0.27 7.07 -11.44
C GLN A 268 0.37 6.93 -10.05
N TYR A 269 -0.15 6.02 -9.22
CA TYR A 269 0.43 5.74 -7.90
C TYR A 269 1.88 5.26 -7.99
N LEU A 270 2.17 4.37 -8.95
CA LEU A 270 3.53 3.87 -9.17
C LEU A 270 4.46 4.97 -9.69
N ALA A 271 3.97 5.89 -10.52
CA ALA A 271 4.75 7.02 -11.02
C ALA A 271 5.14 7.98 -9.90
N TYR A 272 4.20 8.38 -9.02
CA TYR A 272 4.53 9.19 -7.83
C TYR A 272 5.51 8.48 -6.90
N GLN A 273 5.37 7.16 -6.75
CA GLN A 273 6.28 6.37 -5.93
C GLN A 273 7.70 6.35 -6.52
N ASP A 274 7.85 6.13 -7.83
CA ASP A 274 9.18 6.15 -8.47
C ASP A 274 9.81 7.53 -8.38
N LEU A 275 9.02 8.59 -8.60
CA LEU A 275 9.48 9.97 -8.48
C LEU A 275 10.01 10.27 -7.06
N CYS A 276 9.29 9.84 -6.02
CA CYS A 276 9.72 9.96 -4.64
C CYS A 276 11.05 9.22 -4.39
N VAL A 277 11.21 8.01 -4.94
CA VAL A 277 12.47 7.26 -4.81
C VAL A 277 13.62 7.97 -5.51
N VAL A 278 13.42 8.47 -6.73
CA VAL A 278 14.47 9.17 -7.48
C VAL A 278 14.91 10.44 -6.75
N SER A 279 13.98 11.16 -6.13
CA SER A 279 14.28 12.38 -5.38
C SER A 279 15.10 12.13 -4.09
N GLU A 280 14.85 11.03 -3.38
CA GLU A 280 15.46 10.77 -2.07
C GLU A 280 16.69 9.85 -2.13
N CYS A 281 16.68 8.87 -3.03
CA CYS A 281 17.67 7.81 -3.07
C CYS A 281 18.83 8.15 -4.00
N ASN A 282 20.06 7.84 -3.58
CA ASN A 282 21.27 8.00 -4.40
C ASN A 282 21.45 6.89 -5.44
N LEU A 283 20.41 6.11 -5.74
CA LEU A 283 20.51 4.98 -6.66
C LEU A 283 20.63 5.43 -8.12
N GLU A 284 20.01 6.56 -8.49
CA GLU A 284 20.00 7.05 -9.87
C GLU A 284 20.26 8.56 -9.94
N PRO A 285 21.49 9.03 -9.59
CA PRO A 285 21.81 10.47 -9.62
C PRO A 285 21.65 11.08 -11.01
N TRP A 286 21.93 10.31 -12.07
CA TRP A 286 21.77 10.74 -13.46
C TRP A 286 20.32 11.10 -13.80
N ARG A 287 19.32 10.35 -13.31
CA ARG A 287 17.89 10.67 -13.49
C ARG A 287 17.50 11.90 -12.71
N ARG A 288 18.05 12.05 -11.50
CA ARG A 288 17.73 13.19 -10.65
C ARG A 288 18.29 14.49 -11.21
N GLY A 289 19.53 14.46 -11.71
CA GLY A 289 20.16 15.60 -12.38
C GLY A 289 19.36 16.07 -13.60
N ALA A 290 18.71 15.15 -14.32
CA ALA A 290 17.90 15.49 -15.47
C ALA A 290 16.59 16.25 -15.15
N PHE A 291 16.16 16.31 -13.88
CA PHE A 291 15.08 17.23 -13.50
C PHE A 291 15.53 18.70 -13.55
N PHE A 292 16.82 18.95 -13.39
CA PHE A 292 17.44 20.28 -13.44
C PHE A 292 18.03 20.54 -14.82
N GLU A 293 17.22 20.37 -15.87
CA GLU A 293 17.60 20.71 -17.23
C GLU A 293 17.71 22.23 -17.42
N GLU A 294 18.48 22.66 -18.42
CA GLU A 294 18.77 24.09 -18.68
C GLU A 294 17.52 24.95 -18.90
N SER A 295 16.47 24.41 -19.53
CA SER A 295 15.20 25.13 -19.76
C SER A 295 14.40 25.37 -18.46
N GLY A 296 14.62 24.52 -17.46
CA GLY A 296 13.87 24.46 -16.21
C GLY A 296 12.40 24.06 -16.34
N GLU A 297 11.93 23.66 -17.52
CA GLU A 297 10.54 23.26 -17.75
C GLU A 297 10.20 21.96 -17.02
N THR A 298 11.07 20.96 -17.11
CA THR A 298 10.92 19.66 -16.43
C THR A 298 10.79 19.83 -14.92
N TYR A 299 11.59 20.69 -14.29
CA TYR A 299 11.48 20.98 -12.86
C TYR A 299 10.12 21.60 -12.52
N LYS A 300 9.69 22.62 -13.27
CA LYS A 300 8.38 23.28 -13.07
C LYS A 300 7.22 22.31 -13.22
N ARG A 301 7.22 21.46 -14.27
CA ARG A 301 6.19 20.43 -14.50
C ARG A 301 6.14 19.45 -13.35
N THR A 302 7.29 18.95 -12.92
CA THR A 302 7.41 18.00 -11.80
C THR A 302 6.88 18.60 -10.49
N VAL A 303 7.28 19.83 -10.16
CA VAL A 303 6.83 20.54 -8.96
C VAL A 303 5.32 20.77 -9.02
N THR A 304 4.79 21.23 -10.15
CA THR A 304 3.35 21.47 -10.33
C THR A 304 2.53 20.19 -10.18
N ALA A 305 3.00 19.07 -10.76
CA ALA A 305 2.37 17.77 -10.63
C ALA A 305 2.32 17.29 -9.17
N CYS A 306 3.35 17.55 -8.37
CA CYS A 306 3.38 17.17 -6.95
C CYS A 306 2.66 18.16 -6.03
N LEU A 307 2.63 19.45 -6.39
CA LEU A 307 1.89 20.45 -5.62
C LEU A 307 0.39 20.19 -5.70
N LYS A 308 -0.16 19.95 -6.90
CA LYS A 308 -1.61 19.82 -7.11
C LYS A 308 -2.31 18.85 -6.13
N PRO A 309 -1.83 17.61 -5.89
CA PRO A 309 -2.43 16.73 -4.88
C PRO A 309 -2.36 17.28 -3.45
N LEU A 310 -1.28 17.97 -3.07
CA LEU A 310 -1.14 18.59 -1.75
C LEU A 310 -2.06 19.80 -1.59
N GLU A 311 -2.23 20.59 -2.65
CA GLU A 311 -3.13 21.73 -2.67
C GLU A 311 -4.58 21.26 -2.52
N GLU A 312 -5.00 20.27 -3.32
CA GLU A 312 -6.34 19.66 -3.22
C GLU A 312 -6.59 19.02 -1.85
N PHE A 313 -5.60 18.35 -1.27
CA PHE A 313 -5.68 17.78 0.06
C PHE A 313 -5.86 18.85 1.14
N THR A 314 -5.11 19.94 1.04
CA THR A 314 -5.17 21.06 1.99
C THR A 314 -6.52 21.77 1.90
N SER A 315 -7.03 22.03 0.68
CA SER A 315 -8.35 22.63 0.46
C SER A 315 -9.47 21.76 1.03
N LYS A 316 -9.45 20.43 0.81
CA LYS A 316 -10.45 19.51 1.39
C LYS A 316 -10.46 19.53 2.92
N ILE A 317 -9.30 19.65 3.55
CA ILE A 317 -9.20 19.80 5.01
C ILE A 317 -9.75 21.15 5.44
N ALA A 318 -9.37 22.23 4.75
CA ALA A 318 -9.85 23.58 5.05
C ALA A 318 -11.38 23.68 4.98
N GLU A 319 -11.99 23.19 3.90
CA GLU A 319 -13.44 23.13 3.71
C GLU A 319 -14.13 22.31 4.82
N ALA A 320 -13.54 21.17 5.20
CA ALA A 320 -14.09 20.36 6.29
C ALA A 320 -14.00 21.10 7.63
N LEU A 321 -12.90 21.82 7.90
CA LEU A 321 -12.69 22.60 9.13
C LEU A 321 -13.65 23.80 9.23
N GLU A 322 -13.87 24.53 8.14
CA GLU A 322 -14.86 25.62 8.10
C GLU A 322 -16.26 25.10 8.43
N GLY A 323 -16.60 23.91 7.92
CA GLY A 323 -17.86 23.22 8.22
C GLY A 323 -18.06 22.86 9.69
N PHE A 324 -17.00 22.70 10.49
CA PHE A 324 -17.09 22.47 11.95
C PHE A 324 -17.32 23.76 12.75
N SER A 325 -17.09 24.92 12.15
CA SER A 325 -17.25 26.23 12.82
C SER A 325 -18.66 26.82 12.69
N SER A 326 -19.47 26.29 11.77
CA SER A 326 -20.86 26.70 11.56
C SER A 326 -21.79 25.97 12.55
N ASP A 327 -22.73 26.69 13.18
CA ASP A 327 -23.69 26.21 14.20
C ASP A 327 -24.68 25.10 13.72
N LYS A 328 -24.46 24.50 12.54
CA LYS A 328 -25.33 23.46 12.00
C LYS A 328 -24.98 22.06 12.54
N PRO A 329 -25.98 21.23 12.89
CA PRO A 329 -25.79 19.93 13.53
C PRO A 329 -25.30 18.79 12.59
N GLU A 330 -24.46 19.09 11.59
CA GLU A 330 -23.98 18.12 10.60
C GLU A 330 -22.58 17.54 10.92
N LEU A 331 -22.27 17.33 12.20
CA LEU A 331 -20.95 16.83 12.65
C LEU A 331 -20.53 15.52 11.97
N MET A 332 -21.49 14.63 11.70
CA MET A 332 -21.22 13.34 11.06
C MET A 332 -20.88 13.48 9.56
N SER A 333 -21.52 14.41 8.85
CA SER A 333 -21.25 14.73 7.45
C SER A 333 -19.84 15.35 7.31
N GLN A 334 -19.50 16.28 8.19
CA GLN A 334 -18.18 16.91 8.20
C GLN A 334 -17.07 15.94 8.58
N GLN A 335 -17.33 15.03 9.53
CA GLN A 335 -16.39 13.97 9.86
C GLN A 335 -16.15 13.03 8.67
N PHE A 336 -17.20 12.70 7.90
CA PHE A 336 -17.06 11.89 6.70
C PHE A 336 -16.24 12.59 5.61
N LYS A 337 -16.50 13.88 5.37
CA LYS A 337 -15.70 14.71 4.44
C LYS A 337 -14.23 14.71 4.85
N LEU A 338 -13.95 14.91 6.14
CA LEU A 338 -12.59 14.92 6.64
C LEU A 338 -11.92 13.54 6.54
N PHE A 339 -12.62 12.45 6.82
CA PHE A 339 -12.12 11.09 6.55
C PHE A 339 -11.78 10.88 5.08
N SER A 340 -12.64 11.35 4.18
CA SER A 340 -12.44 11.22 2.72
C SER A 340 -11.25 12.04 2.21
N ALA A 341 -10.92 13.17 2.86
CA ALA A 341 -9.73 13.95 2.53
C ALA A 341 -8.43 13.13 2.73
N PHE A 342 -8.41 12.25 3.74
CA PHE A 342 -7.26 11.37 4.02
C PHE A 342 -7.20 10.09 3.16
N ASP A 343 -8.11 9.90 2.20
CA ASP A 343 -8.05 8.74 1.31
C ASP A 343 -6.85 8.83 0.34
N ASP A 344 -6.45 10.04 -0.08
CA ASP A 344 -5.29 10.28 -0.95
C ASP A 344 -4.00 10.64 -0.17
N SER A 345 -3.98 10.40 1.16
CA SER A 345 -2.85 10.75 2.03
C SER A 345 -1.51 10.12 1.60
N GLN A 346 -1.56 8.98 0.90
CA GLN A 346 -0.38 8.30 0.40
C GLN A 346 0.28 9.04 -0.78
N ILE A 347 -0.51 9.51 -1.76
CA ILE A 347 0.02 10.36 -2.85
C ILE A 347 0.60 11.63 -2.24
N CYS A 348 -0.14 12.27 -1.32
CA CYS A 348 0.32 13.48 -0.65
C CYS A 348 1.66 13.27 0.09
N THR A 349 1.83 12.11 0.72
CA THR A 349 3.09 11.74 1.38
C THR A 349 4.26 11.67 0.39
N TRP A 350 4.07 11.01 -0.75
CA TRP A 350 5.10 10.91 -1.79
C TRP A 350 5.38 12.24 -2.45
N CYS A 351 4.35 13.06 -2.71
CA CYS A 351 4.51 14.41 -3.24
C CYS A 351 5.32 15.29 -2.27
N ALA A 352 4.97 15.32 -0.98
CA ALA A 352 5.68 16.13 0.01
C ALA A 352 7.16 15.74 0.13
N ARG A 353 7.43 14.43 0.12
CA ARG A 353 8.78 13.87 0.14
C ARG A 353 9.56 14.17 -1.15
N THR A 354 8.91 14.06 -2.30
CA THR A 354 9.50 14.40 -3.60
C THR A 354 9.90 15.85 -3.67
N LEU A 355 8.97 16.76 -3.33
CA LEU A 355 9.22 18.20 -3.35
C LEU A 355 10.36 18.55 -2.41
N ALA A 356 10.35 18.04 -1.17
CA ALA A 356 11.43 18.27 -0.22
C ALA A 356 12.77 17.70 -0.70
N GLY A 357 12.77 16.50 -1.27
CA GLY A 357 13.97 15.85 -1.80
C GLY A 357 14.59 16.63 -2.96
N LEU A 358 13.79 16.99 -3.97
CA LEU A 358 14.26 17.75 -5.13
C LEU A 358 14.71 19.15 -4.73
N THR A 359 13.93 19.87 -3.91
CA THR A 359 14.32 21.21 -3.45
C THR A 359 15.59 21.15 -2.62
N ALA A 360 15.73 20.22 -1.66
CA ALA A 360 16.96 20.11 -0.86
C ALA A 360 18.19 19.74 -1.69
N ARG A 361 18.03 18.91 -2.72
CA ARG A 361 19.12 18.48 -3.61
C ARG A 361 19.49 19.54 -4.64
N SER A 362 18.60 20.47 -4.98
CA SER A 362 18.89 21.50 -5.97
C SER A 362 20.06 22.39 -5.55
N LEU A 363 20.32 22.58 -4.25
CA LEU A 363 21.49 23.34 -3.81
C LEU A 363 22.84 22.73 -4.26
N GLN A 364 22.90 21.40 -4.41
CA GLN A 364 24.15 20.68 -4.73
C GLN A 364 24.17 20.14 -6.16
N GLU A 365 23.01 19.80 -6.71
CA GLU A 365 22.90 19.06 -7.98
C GLU A 365 22.36 19.91 -9.13
N ASP A 366 21.76 21.08 -8.86
CA ASP A 366 21.26 21.98 -9.90
C ASP A 366 22.40 22.86 -10.44
N ARG A 367 22.96 22.45 -11.58
CA ARG A 367 24.07 23.16 -12.22
C ARG A 367 23.67 24.51 -12.81
N TYR A 368 22.39 24.68 -13.12
CA TYR A 368 21.87 25.86 -13.82
C TYR A 368 21.15 26.83 -12.87
N GLY A 369 20.96 26.45 -11.60
CA GLY A 369 20.23 27.25 -10.60
C GLY A 369 18.73 27.38 -10.91
N VAL A 370 18.19 26.48 -11.72
CA VAL A 370 16.78 26.46 -12.16
C VAL A 370 15.83 26.51 -10.98
N ALA A 371 16.05 25.70 -9.94
CA ALA A 371 15.15 25.61 -8.80
C ALA A 371 15.01 26.96 -8.06
N GLN A 372 16.10 27.70 -7.97
CA GLN A 372 16.17 29.01 -7.34
C GLN A 372 15.57 30.11 -8.23
N LEU A 373 15.80 30.04 -9.55
CA LEU A 373 15.33 31.05 -10.51
C LEU A 373 13.84 30.96 -10.84
N THR A 374 13.24 29.77 -10.69
CA THR A 374 11.86 29.51 -11.12
C THR A 374 10.78 29.93 -10.12
N GLY A 375 11.14 30.31 -8.89
CA GLY A 375 10.20 30.64 -7.82
C GLY A 375 9.44 29.43 -7.25
N CYS A 376 9.69 28.23 -7.78
CA CYS A 376 9.07 26.98 -7.35
C CYS A 376 9.40 26.63 -5.90
N ASN A 377 10.59 26.96 -5.41
CA ASN A 377 10.99 26.67 -4.02
C ASN A 377 10.08 27.39 -3.00
N ALA A 378 9.72 28.64 -3.27
CA ALA A 378 8.79 29.39 -2.44
C ALA A 378 7.38 28.77 -2.46
N ALA A 379 6.90 28.33 -3.63
CA ALA A 379 5.63 27.62 -3.76
C ALA A 379 5.62 26.29 -2.99
N VAL A 380 6.72 25.53 -3.07
CA VAL A 380 6.90 24.28 -2.32
C VAL A 380 6.82 24.54 -0.82
N MET A 381 7.59 25.49 -0.32
CA MET A 381 7.63 25.80 1.10
C MET A 381 6.27 26.30 1.61
N SER A 382 5.64 27.24 0.90
CA SER A 382 4.30 27.75 1.22
C SER A 382 3.26 26.63 1.29
N THR A 383 3.24 25.72 0.32
CA THR A 383 2.25 24.63 0.28
C THR A 383 2.50 23.58 1.37
N LEU A 384 3.76 23.21 1.63
CA LEU A 384 4.09 22.28 2.72
C LEU A 384 3.71 22.85 4.09
N LEU A 385 4.00 24.13 4.34
CA LEU A 385 3.63 24.81 5.57
C LEU A 385 2.11 24.99 5.70
N SER A 386 1.41 25.36 4.61
CA SER A 386 -0.05 25.47 4.59
C SER A 386 -0.72 24.14 4.93
N ALA A 387 -0.26 23.04 4.31
CA ALA A 387 -0.74 21.69 4.58
C ALA A 387 -0.49 21.29 6.05
N LEU A 388 0.68 21.63 6.59
CA LEU A 388 1.03 21.34 7.98
C LEU A 388 0.11 22.09 8.94
N VAL A 389 -0.10 23.39 8.72
CA VAL A 389 -0.98 24.22 9.56
C VAL A 389 -2.43 23.70 9.51
N ALA A 390 -2.92 23.27 8.34
CA ALA A 390 -4.24 22.67 8.19
C ALA A 390 -4.40 21.37 8.99
N ILE A 391 -3.39 20.50 8.98
CA ILE A 391 -3.41 19.26 9.77
C ILE A 391 -3.29 19.56 11.27
N GLU A 392 -2.48 20.55 11.66
CA GLU A 392 -2.37 20.96 13.06
C GLU A 392 -3.70 21.52 13.60
N ALA A 393 -4.43 22.28 12.79
CA ALA A 393 -5.80 22.69 13.10
C ALA A 393 -6.74 21.48 13.24
N CYS A 394 -6.64 20.51 12.33
CA CYS A 394 -7.41 19.25 12.42
C CYS A 394 -7.10 18.45 13.70
N LEU A 395 -5.88 18.53 14.23
CA LEU A 395 -5.48 17.90 15.48
C LEU A 395 -5.88 18.73 16.72
N GLY A 396 -6.48 19.91 16.54
CA GLY A 396 -6.89 20.81 17.62
C GLY A 396 -5.74 21.63 18.22
N LYS A 397 -4.61 21.75 17.52
CA LYS A 397 -3.53 22.65 17.94
C LYS A 397 -3.92 24.09 17.62
N LYS A 398 -3.62 25.02 18.54
CA LYS A 398 -3.84 26.46 18.31
C LYS A 398 -2.94 26.95 17.18
N THR A 399 -3.55 27.45 16.11
CA THR A 399 -2.88 28.01 14.91
C THR A 399 -2.74 29.54 14.96
N ASN A 400 -3.11 30.18 16.08
CA ASN A 400 -3.03 31.63 16.25
C ASN A 400 -1.57 32.11 16.34
N LEU A 401 -1.32 33.31 15.80
CA LEU A 401 -0.07 34.05 15.96
C LEU A 401 0.22 34.24 17.45
N GLN A 402 1.24 33.55 17.98
CA GLN A 402 1.78 33.85 19.31
C GLN A 402 3.11 34.59 19.19
N PRO A 403 3.47 35.46 20.15
CA PRO A 403 4.77 36.12 20.12
C PRO A 403 5.90 35.09 20.10
N VAL A 404 6.88 35.23 19.20
CA VAL A 404 8.05 34.33 19.06
C VAL A 404 8.77 34.15 20.40
N HIS A 405 8.77 35.19 21.24
CA HIS A 405 9.39 35.21 22.57
C HIS A 405 8.57 34.52 23.68
N SER A 406 7.33 34.14 23.42
CA SER A 406 6.45 33.43 24.38
C SER A 406 6.38 31.92 24.13
N LEU A 407 6.96 31.46 23.03
CA LEU A 407 7.07 30.06 22.66
C LEU A 407 8.43 29.54 23.13
N GLY A 408 8.53 29.19 24.42
CA GLY A 408 9.67 28.39 24.88
C GLY A 408 9.77 27.05 24.13
N PRO A 409 10.86 26.28 24.35
CA PRO A 409 11.06 24.94 23.76
C PRO A 409 9.91 23.95 24.02
N GLU A 410 8.94 24.32 24.87
CA GLU A 410 7.70 23.60 25.11
C GLU A 410 6.67 23.65 23.96
N SER A 411 6.74 24.62 23.05
CA SER A 411 5.82 24.72 21.90
C SER A 411 6.14 23.72 20.77
N ILE A 412 7.40 23.28 20.75
CA ILE A 412 7.94 22.18 19.98
C ILE A 412 8.13 20.98 20.93
N ARG A 413 7.30 20.84 21.97
CA ARG A 413 7.30 19.61 22.78
C ARG A 413 6.63 18.50 21.99
N TRP A 414 7.48 17.76 21.29
CA TRP A 414 7.26 16.42 20.77
C TRP A 414 6.49 15.60 21.80
N ALA A 415 5.33 15.07 21.40
CA ALA A 415 4.57 14.05 22.12
C ALA A 415 4.44 14.26 23.65
N ASN A 416 3.63 15.22 24.10
CA ASN A 416 2.96 15.14 25.41
C ASN A 416 1.69 15.99 25.37
N PHE A 417 0.56 15.38 25.00
CA PHE A 417 -0.73 16.00 25.24
C PHE A 417 -1.14 15.67 26.69
N SER A 418 -1.07 16.68 27.55
CA SER A 418 -1.73 16.65 28.84
C SER A 418 -3.23 16.44 28.63
N THR A 419 -3.73 15.36 29.21
CA THR A 419 -5.14 15.19 29.54
C THR A 419 -5.52 16.26 30.55
N GLY A 420 -5.96 17.43 30.09
CA GLY A 420 -6.54 18.42 30.99
C GLY A 420 -6.64 19.83 30.43
N ARG A 421 -7.83 20.19 29.92
CA ARG A 421 -8.73 21.19 30.52
C ARG A 421 -9.92 21.39 29.58
N LYS A 422 -11.10 21.00 30.08
CA LYS A 422 -12.41 21.14 29.44
C LYS A 422 -12.74 22.64 29.36
N GLY A 423 -12.66 23.23 28.17
CA GLY A 423 -13.07 24.60 27.89
C GLY A 423 -13.75 24.63 26.51
N SER A 424 -15.05 24.90 26.53
CA SER A 424 -16.01 25.05 25.42
C SER A 424 -15.46 24.84 23.99
N GLY A 425 -15.75 23.68 23.41
CA GLY A 425 -15.34 23.31 22.05
C GLY A 425 -15.68 21.85 21.76
N THR A 426 -16.82 21.64 21.12
CA THR A 426 -17.35 20.45 20.43
C THR A 426 -16.68 19.10 20.74
N VAL A 427 -17.31 18.33 21.62
CA VAL A 427 -16.92 16.96 22.00
C VAL A 427 -17.24 16.00 20.85
N ILE A 428 -16.25 15.67 20.02
CA ILE A 428 -16.37 14.63 18.98
C ILE A 428 -16.11 13.25 19.62
N ALA A 429 -17.08 12.34 19.47
CA ALA A 429 -17.13 11.01 20.07
C ALA A 429 -15.88 10.14 19.77
N SER A 430 -15.45 9.39 20.79
CA SER A 430 -14.08 8.88 20.98
C SER A 430 -13.72 7.58 20.25
N THR A 431 -14.69 6.84 19.70
CA THR A 431 -14.42 5.46 19.21
C THR A 431 -13.98 5.38 17.74
N GLN A 432 -14.37 6.31 16.88
CA GLN A 432 -13.86 6.40 15.49
C GLN A 432 -12.62 7.31 15.35
N ARG A 433 -12.26 8.05 16.41
CA ARG A 433 -11.12 8.98 16.44
C ARG A 433 -9.76 8.32 16.18
N GLY A 434 -9.58 7.06 16.61
CA GLY A 434 -8.25 6.42 16.62
C GLY A 434 -7.60 6.28 15.24
N GLY A 435 -8.37 5.93 14.20
CA GLY A 435 -7.85 5.73 12.85
C GLY A 435 -7.46 7.04 12.15
N LEU A 436 -8.33 8.06 12.26
CA LEU A 436 -8.09 9.37 11.68
C LEU A 436 -6.95 10.11 12.37
N HIS A 437 -6.92 10.11 13.72
CA HIS A 437 -5.83 10.71 14.47
C HIS A 437 -4.49 10.11 14.06
N LYS A 438 -4.41 8.78 13.97
CA LYS A 438 -3.18 8.12 13.53
C LYS A 438 -2.75 8.61 12.14
N LYS A 439 -3.67 8.70 11.17
CA LYS A 439 -3.38 9.21 9.82
C LYS A 439 -2.93 10.68 9.83
N ALA A 440 -3.61 11.53 10.59
CA ALA A 440 -3.27 12.95 10.72
C ALA A 440 -1.90 13.15 11.37
N TYR A 441 -1.58 12.39 12.43
CA TYR A 441 -0.24 12.40 13.05
C TYR A 441 0.85 11.95 12.08
N THR A 442 0.63 10.84 11.34
CA THR A 442 1.61 10.37 10.36
C THR A 442 1.83 11.38 9.24
N MET A 443 0.77 12.05 8.77
CA MET A 443 0.90 13.07 7.72
C MET A 443 1.59 14.33 8.24
N ALA A 444 1.28 14.76 9.47
CA ALA A 444 1.98 15.88 10.11
C ALA A 444 3.47 15.58 10.29
N ASP A 445 3.82 14.35 10.65
CA ASP A 445 5.22 13.92 10.77
C ASP A 445 5.94 13.97 9.41
N VAL A 446 5.33 13.41 8.35
CA VAL A 446 5.85 13.51 6.99
C VAL A 446 6.11 14.97 6.60
N LEU A 447 5.11 15.85 6.75
CA LEU A 447 5.26 17.26 6.39
C LEU A 447 6.34 17.97 7.20
N ARG A 448 6.46 17.69 8.50
CA ARG A 448 7.55 18.22 9.32
C ARG A 448 8.91 17.76 8.81
N THR A 449 9.07 16.46 8.56
CA THR A 449 10.34 15.91 8.05
C THR A 449 10.70 16.48 6.67
N SER A 450 9.70 16.67 5.79
CA SER A 450 9.87 17.33 4.50
C SER A 450 10.32 18.78 4.63
N VAL A 451 9.70 19.58 5.52
CA VAL A 451 10.12 20.97 5.77
C VAL A 451 11.53 21.00 6.38
N TYR A 452 11.81 20.16 7.38
CA TYR A 452 13.14 20.06 7.97
C TYR A 452 14.21 19.66 6.96
N GLN A 453 13.91 18.80 6.00
CA GLN A 453 14.85 18.41 4.96
C GLN A 453 15.28 19.61 4.11
N ILE A 454 14.33 20.48 3.72
CA ILE A 454 14.64 21.71 2.98
C ILE A 454 15.40 22.70 3.86
N VAL A 455 14.89 22.99 5.06
CA VAL A 455 15.55 23.91 6.02
C VAL A 455 16.95 23.42 6.36
N SER A 456 17.15 22.11 6.40
CA SER A 456 18.44 21.51 6.68
C SER A 456 19.47 21.76 5.57
N ALA A 457 19.03 21.72 4.32
CA ALA A 457 19.88 21.95 3.15
C ALA A 457 20.22 23.44 2.99
N PHE A 458 19.26 24.34 3.20
CA PHE A 458 19.41 25.78 3.00
C PHE A 458 19.65 26.55 4.31
N VAL A 459 20.24 25.91 5.32
CA VAL A 459 20.34 26.52 6.66
C VAL A 459 21.15 27.81 6.68
N ASP A 460 22.23 27.87 5.91
CA ASP A 460 23.11 29.03 5.86
C ASP A 460 22.38 30.20 5.21
N ASP A 461 21.72 29.97 4.06
CA ASP A 461 20.90 30.96 3.36
C ASP A 461 19.71 31.45 4.22
N LEU A 462 19.04 30.54 4.92
CA LEU A 462 17.89 30.86 5.77
C LEU A 462 18.28 31.65 7.01
N ARG A 463 19.46 31.38 7.61
CA ARG A 463 19.97 32.14 8.76
C ARG A 463 20.41 33.54 8.38
N VAL A 464 21.07 33.70 7.24
CA VAL A 464 21.46 35.03 6.72
C VAL A 464 20.20 35.88 6.44
N ASN A 465 19.13 35.24 5.97
CA ASN A 465 17.87 35.90 5.62
C ASN A 465 16.76 35.75 6.67
N ALA A 466 17.10 35.53 7.95
CA ALA A 466 16.14 35.20 9.00
C ALA A 466 15.12 36.33 9.34
N LYS A 467 15.25 37.51 8.75
CA LYS A 467 14.28 38.60 8.94
C LYS A 467 12.92 38.19 8.35
N PRO A 468 11.78 38.39 9.05
CA PRO A 468 10.46 37.98 8.58
C PRO A 468 10.11 38.48 7.17
N SER A 469 10.47 39.72 6.84
CA SER A 469 10.26 40.30 5.51
C SER A 469 11.10 39.64 4.41
N SER A 470 12.29 39.15 4.74
CA SER A 470 13.13 38.44 3.78
C SER A 470 12.70 36.99 3.59
N LEU A 471 12.22 36.34 4.66
CA LEU A 471 11.61 35.01 4.57
C LEU A 471 10.32 35.06 3.76
N GLU A 472 9.49 36.08 3.97
CA GLU A 472 8.26 36.27 3.21
C GLU A 472 8.54 36.47 1.71
N LYS A 473 9.57 37.24 1.36
CA LYS A 473 9.93 37.51 -0.03
C LYS A 473 10.55 36.31 -0.75
N ASN A 474 11.48 35.61 -0.08
CA ASN A 474 12.35 34.63 -0.74
C ASN A 474 11.85 33.19 -0.62
N TRP A 475 11.08 32.88 0.43
CA TRP A 475 10.72 31.50 0.79
C TRP A 475 9.22 31.27 0.91
N ILE A 476 8.41 32.33 0.92
CA ILE A 476 6.95 32.24 0.85
C ILE A 476 6.54 32.88 -0.49
N SER A 477 5.59 32.28 -1.20
CA SER A 477 5.12 32.85 -2.47
C SER A 477 4.50 34.24 -2.29
N GLU A 478 5.27 35.28 -2.59
CA GLU A 478 4.81 36.66 -2.57
C GLU A 478 3.65 36.85 -3.57
N GLY A 479 2.54 37.45 -3.11
CA GLY A 479 1.36 37.71 -3.94
C GLY A 479 0.39 36.54 -4.16
N ARG A 480 0.73 35.29 -3.78
CA ARG A 480 -0.20 34.15 -3.83
C ARG A 480 -0.84 33.94 -2.45
N LYS A 481 -2.16 34.03 -2.36
CA LYS A 481 -2.89 33.71 -1.11
C LYS A 481 -2.58 32.26 -0.72
N PRO A 482 -2.10 31.99 0.51
CA PRO A 482 -1.84 30.64 0.96
C PRO A 482 -3.15 29.86 1.05
N ILE A 483 -3.06 28.55 0.83
CA ILE A 483 -4.23 27.67 0.74
C ILE A 483 -4.91 27.55 2.09
N TYR A 484 -4.11 27.55 3.16
CA TYR A 484 -4.60 27.57 4.53
C TYR A 484 -3.66 28.40 5.42
N GLY A 485 -4.25 29.26 6.26
CA GLY A 485 -3.52 30.21 7.09
C GLY A 485 -3.28 31.57 6.42
N SER A 486 -2.41 32.39 7.01
CA SER A 486 -1.95 33.67 6.44
C SER A 486 -0.44 33.62 6.22
N ASN A 487 0.10 34.49 5.35
CA ASN A 487 1.54 34.57 5.13
C ASN A 487 2.32 34.74 6.43
N ALA A 488 1.82 35.59 7.34
CA ALA A 488 2.39 35.80 8.66
C ALA A 488 2.47 34.51 9.49
N VAL A 489 1.43 33.66 9.45
CA VAL A 489 1.43 32.36 10.15
C VAL A 489 2.46 31.41 9.54
N LEU A 490 2.61 31.40 8.21
CA LEU A 490 3.61 30.56 7.53
C LEU A 490 5.03 31.02 7.84
N VAL A 491 5.29 32.33 7.79
CA VAL A 491 6.60 32.92 8.15
C VAL A 491 6.96 32.62 9.59
N GLN A 492 6.00 32.75 10.52
CA GLN A 492 6.22 32.39 11.92
C GLN A 492 6.56 30.90 12.05
N LYS A 493 5.82 30.01 11.39
CA LYS A 493 6.09 28.57 11.43
C LYS A 493 7.47 28.25 10.88
N LEU A 494 7.86 28.85 9.75
CA LEU A 494 9.19 28.68 9.18
C LEU A 494 10.29 29.14 10.14
N SER A 495 10.09 30.28 10.82
CA SER A 495 11.03 30.80 11.82
C SER A 495 11.27 29.80 12.95
N LEU A 496 10.21 29.14 13.44
CA LEU A 496 10.33 28.08 14.45
C LEU A 496 11.15 26.87 13.97
N PHE A 497 11.04 26.48 12.69
CA PHE A 497 11.86 25.41 12.11
C PHE A 497 13.35 25.80 12.03
N ILE A 498 13.64 27.07 11.74
CA ILE A 498 15.01 27.59 11.68
C ILE A 498 15.63 27.64 13.09
N GLU A 499 14.88 28.13 14.08
CA GLU A 499 15.32 28.26 15.48
C GLU A 499 15.56 26.90 16.15
N TYR A 500 14.70 25.90 15.89
CA TYR A 500 14.85 24.56 16.49
C TYR A 500 16.19 23.89 16.16
N ARG A 501 16.83 24.26 15.05
CA ARG A 501 18.15 23.73 14.63
C ARG A 501 19.32 24.61 15.08
N ALA A 502 19.07 25.72 15.79
CA ALA A 502 20.11 26.60 16.30
C ALA A 502 20.75 26.13 17.62
N VAL A 503 20.26 25.00 18.16
CA VAL A 503 20.83 24.25 19.29
C VAL A 503 21.45 22.96 18.75
#